data_AF-A0A4R4TW24-F1
#
_entry.id   AF-A0A4R4TW24-F1
#
_cell.length_a   1.000
_cell.length_b   1.000
_cell.length_c   1.000
_cell.angle_alpha   90.00
_cell.angle_beta   90.00
_cell.angle_gamma   90.00
#
_symmetry.space_group_name_H-M   'P 1'
#
loop_
_entity.id
_entity.type
_entity.pdbx_description
1 polymer ?
#
loop_
_entity_poly.entity_id
_entity_poly.type
_entity_poly.pdbx_seq_one_letter_code
_entity_poly.pdbx_strand_id
1 'polypeptide(L)'
;MRWRLPFDPDGVTDAGRCADVVCLVRADGTLVVDPATGRQQRLAGEWSPVVTVGRRWLAVRGHRERETYALLDRADGRVVAELGPWRLITDDVPDGPGAGRPLLVSRELAGGRQLLGELDPATGEVRIRDVFAGGWRDCSHQAGRTLVCWRPTGQFGVWRLPS
;
A
#
# COMPACT_ATOMS: atom_id res chain seq x y z
N MET A 1 -25.68 10.81 12.39
CA MET A 1 -25.16 11.19 11.06
C MET A 1 -24.29 12.42 11.22
N ARG A 2 -23.00 12.39 10.83
CA ARG A 2 -22.04 13.45 11.22
C ARG A 2 -21.89 14.57 10.19
N TRP A 3 -21.99 14.27 8.89
CA TRP A 3 -21.99 15.24 7.80
C TRP A 3 -22.53 14.60 6.51
N ARG A 4 -22.79 15.43 5.50
CA ARG A 4 -23.14 15.04 4.12
C ARG A 4 -22.34 15.93 3.16
N LEU A 5 -21.81 15.36 2.10
CA LEU A 5 -21.13 16.09 1.04
C LEU A 5 -21.83 15.80 -0.28
N PRO A 6 -22.16 16.82 -1.08
CA PRO A 6 -22.53 16.58 -2.47
C PRO A 6 -21.32 15.98 -3.19
N PHE A 7 -21.56 14.93 -3.98
CA PHE A 7 -20.55 14.41 -4.90
C PHE A 7 -21.24 14.12 -6.23
N ASP A 8 -20.46 14.22 -7.30
CA ASP A 8 -20.88 13.76 -8.61
C ASP A 8 -20.63 12.25 -8.67
N PRO A 9 -21.69 11.41 -8.71
CA PRO A 9 -21.52 9.98 -8.82
C PRO A 9 -20.97 9.57 -10.19
N ASP A 10 -21.12 10.44 -11.20
CA ASP A 10 -20.62 10.15 -12.53
C ASP A 10 -19.08 10.16 -12.50
N GLY A 11 -18.52 9.03 -12.93
CA GLY A 11 -17.08 8.80 -12.95
C GLY A 11 -16.48 8.30 -11.63
N VAL A 12 -17.26 8.03 -10.57
CA VAL A 12 -16.75 7.28 -9.41
C VAL A 12 -16.79 5.78 -9.73
N THR A 13 -15.63 5.14 -9.73
CA THR A 13 -15.51 3.70 -10.02
C THR A 13 -15.43 2.85 -8.76
N ASP A 14 -14.96 3.41 -7.66
CA ASP A 14 -14.84 2.73 -6.38
C ASP A 14 -14.91 3.73 -5.20
N ALA A 15 -15.47 3.28 -4.08
CA ALA A 15 -15.59 4.07 -2.86
C ALA A 15 -15.37 3.17 -1.63
N GLY A 16 -14.38 3.52 -0.81
CA GLY A 16 -14.04 2.67 0.33
C GLY A 16 -13.04 3.32 1.28
N ARG A 17 -12.81 2.64 2.41
CA ARG A 17 -11.72 3.01 3.33
C ARG A 17 -10.40 2.74 2.63
N CYS A 18 -9.54 3.76 2.63
CA CYS A 18 -8.20 3.68 2.09
C CYS A 18 -7.27 4.37 3.10
N ALA A 19 -6.46 3.57 3.79
CA ALA A 19 -5.72 4.04 4.96
C ALA A 19 -6.64 4.61 6.08
N ASP A 20 -6.40 5.84 6.54
CA ASP A 20 -7.23 6.55 7.55
C ASP A 20 -8.31 7.47 6.95
N VAL A 21 -8.50 7.44 5.63
CA VAL A 21 -9.46 8.28 4.90
C VAL A 21 -10.45 7.44 4.08
N VAL A 22 -11.47 8.09 3.52
CA VAL A 22 -12.33 7.50 2.49
C VAL A 22 -11.81 7.94 1.12
N CYS A 23 -11.55 6.98 0.24
CA CYS A 23 -11.22 7.24 -1.16
C CYS A 23 -12.49 7.17 -2.00
N LEU A 24 -12.62 8.12 -2.90
CA LEU A 24 -13.52 8.07 -4.05
C LEU A 24 -12.62 8.04 -5.28
N VAL A 25 -12.48 6.86 -5.89
CA VAL A 25 -11.63 6.63 -7.06
C VAL A 25 -12.39 7.07 -8.31
N ARG A 26 -11.75 7.91 -9.12
CA ARG A 26 -12.31 8.42 -10.38
C ARG A 26 -11.29 8.28 -11.51
N ALA A 27 -11.76 8.41 -12.75
CA ALA A 27 -10.90 8.40 -13.93
C ALA A 27 -9.87 9.56 -13.94
N ASP A 28 -10.18 10.67 -13.26
CA ASP A 28 -9.31 11.87 -13.18
C ASP A 28 -8.48 11.91 -11.89
N GLY A 29 -8.43 10.81 -11.14
CA GLY A 29 -7.66 10.65 -9.90
C GLY A 29 -8.54 10.34 -8.68
N THR A 30 -7.94 10.42 -7.50
CA THR A 30 -8.59 10.02 -6.25
C THR A 30 -8.94 11.25 -5.41
N LEU A 31 -10.21 11.34 -5.01
CA LEU A 31 -10.66 12.28 -4.00
C LEU A 31 -10.62 11.60 -2.63
N VAL A 32 -9.84 12.15 -1.71
CA VAL A 32 -9.78 11.68 -0.33
C VAL A 32 -10.66 12.55 0.56
N VAL A 33 -11.38 11.90 1.46
CA VAL A 33 -12.31 12.54 2.40
C VAL A 33 -11.94 12.12 3.82
N ASP A 34 -11.72 13.11 4.67
CA ASP A 34 -11.52 12.90 6.11
C ASP A 34 -12.86 12.44 6.75
N PRO A 35 -12.94 11.23 7.31
CA PRO A 35 -14.18 10.71 7.88
C PRO A 35 -14.67 11.51 9.09
N ALA A 36 -13.77 12.17 9.83
CA ALA A 36 -14.10 12.93 11.02
C ALA A 36 -14.66 14.32 10.68
N THR A 37 -14.09 15.00 9.68
CA THR A 37 -14.38 16.40 9.38
C THR A 37 -15.17 16.62 8.08
N GLY A 38 -15.19 15.63 7.18
CA GLY A 38 -15.71 15.79 5.82
C GLY A 38 -14.82 16.64 4.91
N ARG A 39 -13.61 17.01 5.36
CA ARG A 39 -12.66 17.76 4.53
C ARG A 39 -12.25 16.94 3.32
N GLN A 40 -12.35 17.54 2.15
CA GLN A 40 -12.01 16.93 0.87
C GLN A 40 -10.64 17.40 0.39
N GLN A 41 -9.91 16.50 -0.25
CA GLN A 41 -8.64 16.81 -0.89
C GLN A 41 -8.47 15.93 -2.12
N ARG A 42 -8.13 16.53 -3.26
CA ARG A 42 -7.82 15.77 -4.48
C ARG A 42 -6.34 15.45 -4.50
N LEU A 43 -6.00 14.18 -4.73
CA LEU A 43 -4.62 13.78 -4.95
C LEU A 43 -4.23 14.03 -6.41
N ALA A 44 -2.98 14.43 -6.62
CA ALA A 44 -2.45 14.59 -7.97
C ALA A 44 -2.26 13.22 -8.61
N GLY A 45 -2.65 13.06 -9.88
CA GLY A 45 -2.54 11.79 -10.60
C GLY A 45 -3.43 10.67 -10.03
N GLU A 46 -3.16 9.45 -10.45
CA GLU A 46 -3.91 8.24 -10.08
C GLU A 46 -3.45 7.61 -8.75
N TRP A 47 -2.95 8.41 -7.81
CA TRP A 47 -2.50 7.92 -6.51
C TRP A 47 -3.67 7.65 -5.57
N SER A 48 -3.66 6.48 -4.93
CA SER A 48 -4.63 6.12 -3.89
C SER A 48 -3.90 5.70 -2.61
N PRO A 49 -4.15 6.32 -1.44
CA PRO A 49 -3.56 5.92 -0.17
C PRO A 49 -3.94 4.48 0.19
N VAL A 50 -2.99 3.72 0.70
CA VAL A 50 -3.22 2.34 1.19
C VAL A 50 -2.89 2.21 2.67
N VAL A 51 -1.90 2.95 3.16
CA VAL A 51 -1.47 2.93 4.56
C VAL A 51 -1.15 4.34 5.04
N THR A 52 -1.52 4.64 6.28
CA THR A 52 -1.14 5.89 6.96
C THR A 52 -0.02 5.60 7.93
N VAL A 53 1.10 6.31 7.80
CA VAL A 53 2.20 6.26 8.76
C VAL A 53 2.59 7.67 9.17
N GLY A 54 2.23 8.03 10.40
CA GLY A 54 2.49 9.36 10.95
C GLY A 54 1.88 10.47 10.06
N ARG A 55 2.75 11.26 9.42
CA ARG A 55 2.37 12.37 8.52
C ARG A 55 2.38 11.99 7.03
N ARG A 56 2.61 10.72 6.72
CA ARG A 56 2.72 10.23 5.34
C ARG A 56 1.59 9.26 5.03
N TRP A 57 1.16 9.28 3.78
CA TRP A 57 0.47 8.16 3.18
C TRP A 57 1.45 7.37 2.33
N LEU A 58 1.46 6.05 2.49
CA LEU A 58 1.91 5.17 1.42
C LEU A 58 0.75 5.07 0.42
N ALA A 59 0.99 5.44 -0.82
CA ALA A 59 0.01 5.41 -1.89
C ALA A 59 0.46 4.49 -3.02
N VAL A 60 -0.52 3.94 -3.73
CA VAL A 60 -0.33 3.08 -4.89
C VAL A 60 -0.91 3.76 -6.13
N ARG A 61 -0.27 3.55 -7.27
CA ARG A 61 -0.77 3.88 -8.61
C ARG A 61 -0.70 2.65 -9.49
N GLY A 62 -1.69 2.49 -10.37
CA GLY A 62 -1.82 1.34 -11.26
C GLY A 62 -2.58 0.19 -10.61
N HIS A 63 -2.57 -0.97 -11.27
CA HIS A 63 -3.33 -2.13 -10.84
C HIS A 63 -2.49 -3.41 -10.91
N ARG A 64 -2.59 -4.23 -9.85
CA ARG A 64 -2.02 -5.58 -9.78
C ARG A 64 -0.52 -5.60 -10.10
N GLU A 65 -0.17 -6.09 -11.28
CA GLU A 65 1.21 -6.41 -11.67
C GLU A 65 2.02 -5.18 -12.08
N ARG A 66 1.38 -4.01 -12.21
CA ARG A 66 2.02 -2.74 -12.59
C ARG A 66 1.84 -1.68 -11.53
N GLU A 67 1.70 -2.10 -10.28
CA GLU A 67 1.64 -1.18 -9.16
C GLU A 67 2.98 -0.47 -8.95
N THR A 68 2.91 0.84 -8.77
CA THR A 68 4.02 1.67 -8.31
C THR A 68 3.60 2.28 -6.99
N TYR A 69 4.54 2.41 -6.06
CA TYR A 69 4.27 2.99 -4.75
C TYR A 69 5.00 4.32 -4.59
N ALA A 70 4.40 5.21 -3.80
CA ALA A 70 4.97 6.49 -3.43
C ALA A 70 4.59 6.86 -1.99
N LEU A 71 5.45 7.67 -1.36
CA LEU A 71 5.09 8.38 -0.14
C LEU A 71 4.50 9.75 -0.50
N LEU A 72 3.32 10.03 0.03
CA LEU A 72 2.64 11.31 -0.11
C LEU A 72 2.60 12.01 1.25
N ASP A 73 2.69 13.34 1.26
CA ASP A 73 2.40 14.13 2.43
C ASP A 73 0.90 14.14 2.70
N ARG A 74 0.49 13.87 3.94
CA ARG A 74 -0.93 13.78 4.31
C ARG A 74 -1.64 15.14 4.35
N ALA A 75 -0.91 16.23 4.53
CA ALA A 75 -1.51 17.56 4.64
C ALA A 75 -1.97 18.08 3.28
N ASP A 76 -1.17 17.86 2.23
CA ASP A 76 -1.39 18.43 0.89
C ASP A 76 -1.43 17.40 -0.24
N GLY A 77 -1.08 16.14 0.02
CA GLY A 77 -1.17 15.04 -0.95
C GLY A 77 -0.02 15.02 -1.95
N ARG A 78 1.01 15.85 -1.75
CA ARG A 78 2.15 15.95 -2.64
C ARG A 78 3.03 14.71 -2.53
N VAL A 79 3.52 14.21 -3.65
CA VAL A 79 4.53 13.14 -3.70
C VAL A 79 5.82 13.64 -3.06
N VAL A 80 6.31 12.88 -2.09
CA VAL A 80 7.55 13.12 -1.35
C VAL A 80 8.67 12.27 -1.92
N ALA A 81 8.37 11.00 -2.21
CA ALA A 81 9.29 10.05 -2.82
C ALA A 81 8.51 9.02 -3.63
N GLU A 82 8.96 8.73 -4.84
CA GLU A 82 8.52 7.54 -5.58
C GLU A 82 9.40 6.35 -5.18
N LEU A 83 8.77 5.25 -4.80
CA LEU A 83 9.46 4.05 -4.32
C LEU A 83 9.74 3.05 -5.45
N GLY A 84 9.03 3.21 -6.59
CA GLY A 84 9.16 2.33 -7.74
C GLY A 84 8.25 1.08 -7.65
N PRO A 85 8.59 0.00 -8.39
CA PRO A 85 7.71 -1.15 -8.61
C PRO A 85 7.81 -2.17 -7.46
N TRP A 86 7.59 -1.71 -6.24
CA TRP A 86 7.40 -2.60 -5.10
C TRP A 86 5.96 -3.07 -5.04
N ARG A 87 5.70 -4.17 -4.35
CA ARG A 87 4.37 -4.61 -3.94
C ARG A 87 4.31 -4.60 -2.43
N LEU A 88 3.31 -3.95 -1.85
CA LEU A 88 3.09 -4.00 -0.41
C LEU A 88 2.68 -5.41 -0.03
N ILE A 89 3.34 -5.97 0.98
CA ILE A 89 2.91 -7.19 1.63
C ILE A 89 1.92 -6.77 2.71
N THR A 90 0.67 -7.18 2.55
CA THR A 90 -0.37 -6.83 3.53
C THR A 90 -0.29 -7.76 4.73
N ASP A 91 -0.58 -7.16 5.88
CA ASP A 91 -0.75 -7.86 7.14
C ASP A 91 -2.18 -8.43 7.18
N ASP A 92 -2.35 -9.70 7.59
CA ASP A 92 -3.67 -10.27 7.91
C ASP A 92 -4.02 -9.93 9.36
N VAL A 93 -4.15 -8.63 9.65
CA VAL A 93 -4.29 -8.12 11.02
C VAL A 93 -5.49 -7.17 11.10
N PRO A 94 -6.34 -7.26 12.16
CA PRO A 94 -7.58 -6.48 12.28
C PRO A 94 -7.41 -4.96 12.15
N ASP A 95 -6.26 -4.44 12.59
CA ASP A 95 -5.97 -3.00 12.59
C ASP A 95 -5.40 -2.48 11.26
N GLY A 96 -5.15 -3.38 10.30
CA GLY A 96 -4.60 -3.09 8.98
C GLY A 96 -3.06 -3.00 8.95
N PRO A 97 -2.47 -2.89 7.74
CA PRO A 97 -1.02 -2.79 7.58
C PRO A 97 -0.44 -1.53 8.21
N GLY A 98 0.72 -1.66 8.85
CA GLY A 98 1.46 -0.53 9.45
C GLY A 98 1.10 -0.14 10.88
N ALA A 99 0.22 -0.88 11.56
CA ALA A 99 -0.10 -0.69 12.98
C ALA A 99 1.08 -1.10 13.90
N GLY A 100 2.12 -0.27 13.93
CA GLY A 100 3.31 -0.48 14.78
C GLY A 100 4.26 -1.59 14.31
N ARG A 101 4.11 -2.07 13.07
CA ARG A 101 4.94 -3.09 12.45
C ARG A 101 5.72 -2.54 11.24
N PRO A 102 6.88 -3.13 10.90
CA PRO A 102 7.60 -2.77 9.68
C PRO A 102 6.71 -2.98 8.45
N LEU A 103 6.72 -2.02 7.52
CA LEU A 103 6.07 -2.18 6.24
C LEU A 103 6.93 -3.09 5.36
N LEU A 104 6.43 -4.28 5.06
CA LEU A 104 7.13 -5.21 4.20
C LEU A 104 6.73 -5.00 2.75
N VAL A 105 7.72 -5.00 1.87
CA VAL A 105 7.53 -4.85 0.43
C VAL A 105 8.29 -5.93 -0.31
N SER A 106 7.78 -6.35 -1.46
CA SER A 106 8.48 -7.27 -2.34
C SER A 106 8.57 -6.78 -3.77
N ARG A 107 9.62 -7.21 -4.48
CA ARG A 107 9.81 -6.89 -5.90
C ARG A 107 10.35 -8.08 -6.64
N GLU A 108 9.73 -8.40 -7.77
CA GLU A 108 10.24 -9.46 -8.64
C GLU A 108 11.52 -9.01 -9.32
N LEU A 109 12.44 -9.95 -9.47
CA LEU A 109 13.69 -9.81 -10.19
C LEU A 109 13.71 -10.76 -11.39
N ALA A 110 14.56 -10.43 -12.36
CA ALA A 110 14.87 -11.33 -13.44
C ALA A 110 15.38 -12.69 -12.93
N GLY A 111 15.03 -13.74 -13.67
CA GLY A 111 15.38 -15.13 -13.33
C GLY A 111 14.50 -15.76 -12.25
N GLY A 112 13.28 -15.24 -12.04
CA GLY A 112 12.32 -15.81 -11.10
C GLY A 112 12.75 -15.70 -9.64
N ARG A 113 13.45 -14.61 -9.29
CA ARG A 113 13.83 -14.28 -7.91
C ARG A 113 12.94 -13.16 -7.38
N GLN A 114 12.86 -13.02 -6.07
CA GLN A 114 12.06 -11.98 -5.43
C GLN A 114 12.81 -11.37 -4.26
N LEU A 115 12.93 -10.04 -4.28
CA LEU A 115 13.44 -9.28 -3.15
C LEU A 115 12.36 -9.14 -2.10
N LEU A 116 12.76 -9.23 -0.83
CA LEU A 116 11.99 -8.78 0.31
C LEU A 116 12.72 -7.60 0.95
N GLY A 117 11.99 -6.52 1.20
CA GLY A 117 12.47 -5.34 1.89
C GLY A 117 11.56 -4.89 3.03
N GLU A 118 12.15 -4.20 3.98
CA GLU A 118 11.46 -3.36 4.96
C GLU A 118 11.51 -1.92 4.45
N LEU A 119 10.34 -1.31 4.26
CA LEU A 119 10.19 0.09 3.89
C LEU A 119 10.17 0.95 5.15
N ASP A 120 11.05 1.94 5.22
CA ASP A 120 10.95 3.04 6.16
C ASP A 120 10.02 4.12 5.57
N PRO A 121 8.82 4.31 6.13
CA PRO A 121 7.87 5.29 5.61
C PRO A 121 8.24 6.75 5.94
N ALA A 122 9.22 7.00 6.80
CA ALA A 122 9.70 8.35 7.08
C ALA A 122 10.63 8.85 5.98
N THR A 123 11.50 7.96 5.48
CA THR A 123 12.56 8.29 4.50
C THR A 123 12.25 7.80 3.08
N GLY A 124 11.40 6.78 2.95
CA GLY A 124 11.18 6.05 1.69
C GLY A 124 12.27 5.03 1.38
N GLU A 125 13.24 4.83 2.28
CA GLU A 125 14.28 3.85 2.07
C GLU A 125 13.75 2.42 2.22
N VAL A 126 14.21 1.53 1.34
CA VAL A 126 13.90 0.11 1.42
C VAL A 126 15.17 -0.64 1.82
N ARG A 127 15.16 -1.20 3.02
CA ARG A 127 16.23 -2.07 3.53
C ARG A 127 15.93 -3.51 3.10
N ILE A 128 16.79 -4.07 2.25
CA ILE A 128 16.65 -5.47 1.81
C ILE A 128 16.88 -6.41 3.00
N ARG A 129 15.95 -7.35 3.18
CA ARG A 129 15.99 -8.35 4.26
C ARG A 129 16.35 -9.73 3.74
N ASP A 130 15.88 -10.08 2.54
CA ASP A 130 16.10 -11.40 1.96
C ASP A 130 15.87 -11.42 0.44
N VAL A 131 16.28 -12.51 -0.20
CA VAL A 131 16.02 -12.83 -1.60
C VAL A 131 15.54 -14.27 -1.71
N PHE A 132 14.29 -14.43 -2.17
CA PHE A 132 13.69 -15.75 -2.37
C PHE A 132 13.80 -16.20 -3.83
N ALA A 133 13.96 -17.50 -4.03
CA ALA A 133 13.75 -18.11 -5.35
C ALA A 133 12.26 -18.41 -5.55
N GLY A 134 11.76 -18.19 -6.76
CA GLY A 134 10.36 -18.35 -7.14
C GLY A 134 9.64 -17.01 -7.30
N GLY A 135 8.74 -16.93 -8.29
CA GLY A 135 7.80 -15.81 -8.45
C GLY A 135 6.60 -15.98 -7.53
N TRP A 136 6.75 -15.54 -6.29
CA TRP A 136 5.71 -15.63 -5.26
C TRP A 136 4.73 -14.46 -5.37
N ARG A 137 3.47 -14.73 -5.01
CA ARG A 137 2.36 -13.78 -5.05
C ARG A 137 1.60 -13.77 -3.74
N ASP A 138 0.82 -12.71 -3.55
CA ASP A 138 -0.17 -12.58 -2.47
C ASP A 138 0.41 -12.99 -1.11
N CYS A 139 1.58 -12.42 -0.83
CA CYS A 139 2.29 -12.62 0.41
C CYS A 139 1.53 -11.94 1.55
N SER A 140 1.45 -12.62 2.68
CA SER A 140 0.85 -12.13 3.92
C SER A 140 1.85 -12.21 5.06
N HIS A 141 1.94 -11.14 5.83
CA HIS A 141 2.73 -11.12 7.06
C HIS A 141 1.88 -11.62 8.22
N GLN A 142 2.29 -12.76 8.77
CA GLN A 142 1.66 -13.47 9.86
C GLN A 142 2.27 -13.10 11.21
N ALA A 143 1.65 -13.55 12.31
CA ALA A 143 2.21 -13.38 13.65
C ALA A 143 3.65 -13.93 13.76
N GLY A 144 4.46 -13.31 14.62
CA GLY A 144 5.82 -13.80 14.90
C GLY A 144 6.79 -13.70 13.72
N ARG A 145 6.70 -12.63 12.90
CA ARG A 145 7.63 -12.34 11.78
C ARG A 145 7.67 -13.45 10.73
N THR A 146 6.53 -14.09 10.50
CA THR A 146 6.41 -15.17 9.53
C THR A 146 5.79 -14.60 8.27
N LEU A 147 6.41 -14.82 7.12
CA LEU A 147 5.85 -14.47 5.82
C LEU A 147 5.29 -15.74 5.18
N VAL A 148 4.05 -15.68 4.72
CA VAL A 148 3.42 -16.77 3.96
C VAL A 148 3.02 -16.23 2.60
N CYS A 149 3.58 -16.80 1.54
CA CYS A 149 3.21 -16.46 0.17
C CYS A 149 2.70 -17.71 -0.54
N TRP A 150 1.86 -17.52 -1.55
CA TRP A 150 1.50 -18.61 -2.45
C TRP A 150 1.88 -18.26 -3.89
N ARG A 151 1.83 -19.23 -4.79
CA ARG A 151 2.04 -19.00 -6.21
C ARG A 151 0.97 -19.68 -7.04
N PRO A 152 0.63 -19.15 -8.24
CA PRO A 152 -0.40 -19.70 -9.11
C PRO A 152 -0.25 -21.19 -9.43
N THR A 153 0.96 -21.74 -9.32
CA THR A 153 1.23 -23.17 -9.50
C THR A 153 0.78 -24.06 -8.33
N GLY A 154 0.03 -23.52 -7.36
CA GLY A 154 -0.55 -24.29 -6.25
C GLY A 154 0.43 -24.61 -5.12
N GLN A 155 1.48 -23.80 -4.93
CA GLN A 155 2.46 -24.00 -3.86
C GLN A 155 2.45 -22.80 -2.92
N PHE A 156 2.71 -23.05 -1.65
CA PHE A 156 2.97 -22.02 -0.64
C PHE A 156 4.40 -22.10 -0.14
N GLY A 157 4.94 -20.96 0.26
CA GLY A 157 6.23 -20.81 0.92
C GLY A 157 6.05 -20.11 2.25
N VAL A 158 6.85 -20.51 3.22
CA VAL A 158 6.84 -19.96 4.58
C VAL A 158 8.27 -19.56 4.94
N TRP A 159 8.46 -18.30 5.32
CA TRP A 159 9.75 -17.77 5.74
C TRP A 159 9.64 -17.14 7.11
N ARG A 160 10.68 -17.28 7.93
CA ARG A 160 10.83 -16.55 9.18
C ARG A 160 11.83 -15.42 8.96
N LEU A 161 11.38 -14.19 9.17
CA LEU A 161 12.20 -13.02 8.87
C LEU A 161 13.30 -12.86 9.94
N PRO A 162 14.53 -12.49 9.54
CA PRO A 162 15.66 -12.33 10.44
C PRO A 162 15.45 -11.14 11.38
N SER A 163 16.14 -11.17 12.54
CA SER A 163 16.03 -10.20 13.65
C SER A 163 16.18 -8.74 13.23
#